data_AF-A0A1X6ZYB4-F1
#
_entry.id   AF-A0A1X6ZYB4-F1
#
_cell.length_a   1.000
_cell.length_b   1.000
_cell.length_c   1.000
_cell.angle_alpha   90.00
_cell.angle_beta   90.00
_cell.angle_gamma   90.00
#
_symmetry.space_group_name_H-M   'P 1'
#
loop_
_entity.id
_entity.type
_entity.pdbx_description
1 polymer ?
#
loop_
_entity_poly.entity_id
_entity_poly.type
_entity_poly.pdbx_seq_one_letter_code
_entity_poly.pdbx_strand_id
1 'polypeptide(L)'
;MNTDLLTRRRALLVTYRRYLAADRAWCLALREMKTWFPAASRPGASAIGNPGSPIRRLFEQRERALLQFETARLKLEAAKQRFAARERARRSVRVMLITSAGRELDATSGAKAR
;
A
#
# COMPACT_ATOMS: atom_id res chain seq x y z
N MET A 1 16.28 8.15 -5.11
CA MET A 1 15.01 7.84 -4.40
C MET A 1 13.85 8.29 -5.30
N ASN A 2 13.00 7.39 -5.79
CA ASN A 2 12.00 7.71 -6.82
C ASN A 2 10.82 8.52 -6.22
N THR A 3 10.56 9.71 -6.77
CA THR A 3 9.51 10.63 -6.29
C THR A 3 8.11 10.01 -6.32
N ASP A 4 7.80 9.14 -7.29
CA ASP A 4 6.52 8.40 -7.35
C ASP A 4 6.34 7.47 -6.13
N LEU A 5 7.40 6.75 -5.72
CA LEU A 5 7.34 5.88 -4.54
C LEU A 5 7.14 6.67 -3.26
N LEU A 6 7.72 7.86 -3.15
CA LEU A 6 7.53 8.75 -2.00
C LEU A 6 6.10 9.28 -1.94
N THR A 7 5.53 9.69 -3.07
CA THR A 7 4.14 10.13 -3.17
C THR A 7 3.18 9.02 -2.76
N ARG A 8 3.39 7.78 -3.25
CA ARG A 8 2.58 6.62 -2.87
C ARG A 8 2.72 6.26 -1.39
N ARG A 9 3.93 6.35 -0.82
CA ARG A 9 4.16 6.14 0.62
C ARG A 9 3.42 7.19 1.46
N ARG A 10 3.42 8.46 1.02
CA ARG A 10 2.64 9.52 1.68
C ARG A 10 1.13 9.24 1.60
N ALA A 11 0.64 8.82 0.44
CA ALA A 11 -0.77 8.44 0.27
C ALA A 11 -1.17 7.29 1.22
N LEU A 12 -0.31 6.27 1.37
CA LEU A 12 -0.52 5.18 2.32
C LEU A 12 -0.61 5.67 3.77
N LEU A 13 0.26 6.60 4.17
CA LEU A 13 0.22 7.16 5.53
C LEU A 13 -1.07 7.96 5.78
N VAL A 14 -1.54 8.71 4.78
CA VAL A 14 -2.79 9.47 4.87
C VAL A 14 -3.99 8.54 5.01
N THR A 15 -4.08 7.49 4.18
CA THR A 15 -5.19 6.53 4.27
C THR A 15 -5.16 5.73 5.57
N TYR A 16 -3.96 5.37 6.05
CA TYR A 16 -3.80 4.72 7.35
C TYR A 16 -4.32 5.59 8.51
N ARG A 17 -3.95 6.87 8.54
CA ARG A 17 -4.43 7.82 9.56
C ARG A 17 -5.95 7.99 9.51
N ARG A 18 -6.54 8.05 8.31
CA ARG A 18 -8.00 8.12 8.12
C ARG A 18 -8.70 6.87 8.63
N TYR A 19 -8.14 5.69 8.36
CA TYR A 19 -8.65 4.43 8.93
C TYR A 19 -8.63 4.45 10.46
N LEU A 20 -7.50 4.81 11.08
CA LEU A 20 -7.40 4.89 12.54
C LEU A 20 -8.38 5.90 13.16
N ALA A 21 -8.65 7.01 12.49
CA ALA A 21 -9.65 7.97 12.95
C ALA A 21 -11.08 7.37 12.89
N ALA A 22 -11.44 6.74 11.78
CA ALA A 22 -12.75 6.11 11.61
C ALA A 22 -12.96 4.93 12.58
N ASP A 23 -11.96 4.09 12.77
CA ASP A 23 -12.00 2.95 13.69
C ASP A 23 -12.17 3.40 15.16
N ARG A 24 -11.47 4.47 15.56
CA ARG A 24 -11.65 5.06 16.89
C ARG A 24 -13.04 5.64 17.10
N ALA A 25 -13.57 6.37 16.12
CA ALA A 25 -14.91 6.94 16.20
C ALA A 25 -15.98 5.84 16.33
N TRP A 26 -15.84 4.77 15.53
CA TRP A 26 -16.68 3.58 15.63
C TRP A 26 -16.61 2.94 17.03
N CYS A 27 -15.41 2.66 17.53
CA CYS A 27 -15.23 2.04 18.84
C CYS A 27 -15.80 2.89 19.98
N LEU A 28 -15.65 4.22 19.89
CA LEU A 28 -16.19 5.14 20.89
C LEU A 28 -17.72 5.12 20.88
N ALA A 29 -18.34 5.23 19.71
CA ALA A 29 -19.80 5.14 19.58
C ALA A 29 -20.36 3.81 20.09
N LEU A 30 -19.65 2.69 19.84
CA LEU A 30 -20.06 1.39 20.39
C LEU A 30 -19.94 1.32 21.91
N ARG A 31 -18.90 1.92 22.50
CA ARG A 31 -18.75 1.98 23.96
C ARG A 31 -19.85 2.82 24.59
N GLU A 32 -20.14 3.98 24.02
CA GLU A 32 -21.20 4.88 24.49
C GLU A 32 -22.57 4.22 24.36
N MET A 33 -22.90 3.61 23.22
CA MET A 33 -24.15 2.87 23.07
C MET A 33 -24.31 1.81 24.16
N LYS A 34 -23.24 1.08 24.50
CA LYS A 34 -23.28 0.03 25.53
C LYS A 34 -23.52 0.55 26.95
N THR A 35 -23.31 1.84 27.23
CA THR A 35 -23.62 2.43 28.55
C THR A 35 -25.10 2.74 28.72
N TRP A 36 -25.83 2.95 27.62
CA TRP A 36 -27.27 3.25 27.66
C TRP A 36 -28.14 2.03 27.97
N PHE A 37 -27.58 0.83 27.86
CA PHE A 37 -28.30 -0.42 28.11
C PHE A 37 -27.74 -1.15 29.36
N PRO A 38 -28.61 -1.61 30.27
CA PRO A 38 -28.22 -2.50 31.36
C PRO A 38 -27.47 -3.73 30.83
N ALA A 39 -26.52 -4.27 31.59
CA ALA A 39 -25.66 -5.37 31.13
C ALA A 39 -26.44 -6.58 30.59
N ALA A 40 -27.63 -6.86 31.17
CA ALA A 40 -28.51 -7.96 30.77
C ALA A 40 -29.30 -7.73 29.47
N SER A 41 -29.36 -6.49 28.97
CA SER A 41 -30.18 -6.08 27.81
C SER A 41 -29.37 -5.30 26.77
N ARG A 42 -28.05 -5.44 26.78
CA ARG A 42 -27.17 -4.83 25.78
C ARG A 42 -27.47 -5.40 24.38
N PRO A 43 -27.74 -4.55 23.38
CA PRO A 43 -27.94 -5.01 22.02
C PRO A 43 -26.70 -5.74 21.52
N GLY A 44 -26.92 -6.90 20.88
CA GLY A 44 -25.86 -7.62 20.17
C GLY A 44 -25.32 -6.82 18.99
N ALA A 45 -24.13 -7.17 18.49
CA ALA A 45 -23.52 -6.46 17.37
C ALA A 45 -24.39 -6.44 16.09
N SER A 46 -25.37 -7.34 15.98
CA SER A 46 -26.36 -7.40 14.90
C SER A 46 -27.47 -6.34 15.00
N ALA A 47 -27.81 -5.86 16.20
CA ALA A 47 -28.80 -4.78 16.39
C ALA A 47 -28.31 -3.40 15.90
N ILE A 48 -27.00 -3.32 15.60
CA ILE A 48 -26.33 -2.18 14.96
C ILE A 48 -26.73 -2.03 13.47
N GLY A 49 -27.50 -2.98 12.94
CA GLY A 49 -27.80 -3.14 11.52
C GLY A 49 -28.94 -2.30 10.94
N ASN A 50 -29.64 -1.44 11.70
CA ASN A 50 -30.72 -0.64 11.08
C ASN A 50 -30.12 0.36 10.06
N PRO A 51 -30.47 0.28 8.76
CA PRO A 51 -30.00 1.20 7.75
C PRO A 51 -30.32 2.66 8.14
N GLY A 52 -29.34 3.55 8.01
CA GLY A 52 -29.50 4.96 8.33
C GLY A 52 -29.20 5.37 9.78
N SER A 53 -29.00 4.41 10.71
CA SER A 53 -28.57 4.75 12.07
C SER A 53 -27.18 5.44 12.08
N PRO A 54 -26.91 6.36 13.01
CA PRO A 54 -25.60 7.00 13.14
C PRO A 54 -24.47 5.98 13.32
N ILE A 55 -24.74 4.91 14.06
CA ILE A 55 -23.79 3.82 14.29
C ILE A 55 -23.50 3.12 12.95
N ARG A 56 -24.51 2.71 12.18
CA ARG A 56 -24.29 2.12 10.84
C ARG A 56 -23.46 3.01 9.91
N ARG A 57 -23.63 4.33 9.95
CA ARG A 57 -22.80 5.27 9.17
C ARG A 57 -21.33 5.22 9.58
N LEU A 58 -21.03 5.15 10.88
CA LEU A 58 -19.66 5.02 11.38
C LEU A 58 -19.02 3.70 10.98
N PHE A 59 -19.80 2.59 10.98
CA PHE A 59 -19.35 1.31 10.46
C PHE A 59 -18.95 1.42 8.98
N GLU A 60 -19.84 1.96 8.14
CA GLU A 60 -19.58 2.11 6.72
C GLU A 60 -18.41 3.04 6.43
N GLN A 61 -18.25 4.10 7.23
CA GLN A 61 -17.09 5.00 7.13
C GLN A 61 -15.78 4.28 7.45
N ARG A 62 -15.76 3.43 8.49
CA ARG A 62 -14.62 2.58 8.84
C ARG A 62 -14.29 1.62 7.70
N GLU A 63 -15.29 0.91 7.16
CA GLU A 63 -15.11 -0.04 6.06
C GLU A 63 -14.55 0.65 4.81
N ARG A 64 -15.11 1.80 4.42
CA ARG A 64 -14.60 2.58 3.28
C ARG A 64 -13.15 3.02 3.51
N ALA A 65 -12.81 3.46 4.72
CA ALA A 65 -11.45 3.88 5.05
C ALA A 65 -10.46 2.70 5.01
N LEU A 66 -10.88 1.52 5.46
CA LEU A 66 -10.09 0.29 5.38
C LEU A 66 -9.81 -0.10 3.92
N LEU A 67 -10.84 -0.13 3.08
CA LEU A 67 -10.70 -0.43 1.64
C LEU A 67 -9.74 0.54 0.93
N GLN A 68 -9.83 1.84 1.25
CA GLN A 68 -8.90 2.84 0.72
C GLN A 68 -7.45 2.61 1.18
N PHE A 69 -7.26 2.22 2.44
CA PHE A 69 -5.94 1.89 2.98
C PHE A 69 -5.34 0.66 2.30
N GLU A 70 -6.11 -0.42 2.16
CA GLU A 70 -5.67 -1.63 1.46
C GLU A 70 -5.32 -1.35 -0.01
N THR A 71 -6.15 -0.58 -0.70
CA THR A 71 -5.89 -0.15 -2.08
C THR A 71 -4.59 0.64 -2.18
N ALA A 72 -4.33 1.57 -1.26
CA ALA A 72 -3.09 2.33 -1.23
C ALA A 72 -1.87 1.44 -1.00
N ARG A 73 -2.00 0.41 -0.14
CA ARG A 73 -0.95 -0.58 0.13
C ARG A 73 -0.61 -1.37 -1.13
N LEU A 74 -1.63 -1.90 -1.82
CA LEU A 74 -1.45 -2.64 -3.07
C LEU A 74 -0.79 -1.78 -4.16
N LYS A 75 -1.21 -0.52 -4.30
CA LYS A 75 -0.61 0.42 -5.27
C LYS A 75 0.86 0.74 -4.97
N LEU A 76 1.25 0.76 -3.70
CA LEU A 76 2.65 0.95 -3.32
C LEU A 76 3.47 -0.29 -3.64
N GLU A 77 2.99 -1.49 -3.30
CA GLU A 77 3.69 -2.75 -3.59
C GLU A 77 3.87 -2.96 -5.10
N ALA A 78 2.83 -2.74 -5.89
CA ALA A 78 2.93 -2.78 -7.35
C ALA A 78 3.93 -1.76 -7.91
N ALA A 79 4.07 -0.58 -7.28
CA ALA A 79 5.08 0.39 -7.68
C ALA A 79 6.50 -0.07 -7.36
N LYS A 80 6.72 -0.66 -6.18
CA LYS A 80 8.01 -1.24 -5.79
C LYS A 80 8.43 -2.36 -6.74
N GLN A 81 7.51 -3.26 -7.08
CA GLN A 81 7.76 -4.35 -8.02
C GLN A 81 8.16 -3.81 -9.40
N ARG A 82 7.41 -2.85 -9.95
CA ARG A 82 7.75 -2.20 -11.23
C ARG A 82 9.09 -1.49 -11.19
N PHE A 83 9.41 -0.83 -10.07
CA PHE A 83 10.71 -0.18 -9.89
C PHE A 83 11.85 -1.20 -9.88
N ALA A 84 11.73 -2.27 -9.09
CA ALA A 84 12.74 -3.33 -9.04
C ALA A 84 12.94 -4.01 -10.41
N ALA A 85 11.87 -4.24 -11.17
CA ALA A 85 11.95 -4.79 -12.52
C ALA A 85 12.73 -3.86 -13.47
N ARG A 86 12.46 -2.56 -13.43
CA ARG A 86 13.19 -1.56 -14.24
C ARG A 86 14.67 -1.47 -13.89
N GLU A 87 15.01 -1.50 -12.60
CA GLU A 87 16.41 -1.47 -12.16
C GLU A 87 17.16 -2.74 -12.59
N ARG A 88 16.53 -3.92 -12.52
CA ARG A 88 17.13 -5.15 -13.04
C ARG A 88 17.37 -5.08 -14.55
N ALA A 89 16.40 -4.60 -15.33
CA ALA A 89 16.54 -4.44 -16.78
C ALA A 89 17.63 -3.44 -17.16
N ARG A 90 17.75 -2.32 -16.44
CA ARG A 90 18.84 -1.35 -16.64
C ARG A 90 20.20 -1.96 -16.35
N ARG A 91 20.30 -2.75 -15.27
CA ARG A 91 21.54 -3.42 -14.89
C ARG A 91 21.93 -4.48 -15.92
N SER A 92 20.99 -5.26 -16.44
CA SER A 92 21.29 -6.27 -17.47
C SER A 92 21.76 -5.64 -18.77
N VAL A 93 21.13 -4.54 -19.23
CA VAL A 93 21.59 -3.80 -20.42
C VAL A 93 22.99 -3.24 -20.20
N ARG A 94 23.29 -2.67 -19.02
CA ARG A 94 24.62 -2.15 -18.70
C ARG A 94 25.69 -3.24 -18.68
N VAL A 95 25.39 -4.42 -18.14
CA VAL A 95 26.32 -5.56 -18.17
C VAL A 95 26.56 -6.00 -19.62
N MET A 96 25.51 -6.09 -20.44
CA MET A 96 25.65 -6.48 -21.85
C MET A 96 26.54 -5.52 -22.63
N LEU A 97 26.36 -4.20 -22.46
CA LEU A 97 27.18 -3.17 -23.09
C LEU A 97 28.65 -3.22 -22.66
N ILE A 98 28.93 -3.50 -21.39
CA ILE A 98 30.30 -3.66 -20.89
C ILE A 98 30.94 -4.93 -21.46
N THR A 99 30.20 -6.04 -21.52
CA THR A 99 30.71 -7.30 -22.07
C THR A 99 30.95 -7.24 -23.57
N SER A 100 30.14 -6.49 -24.33
CA SER A 100 30.36 -6.31 -25.77
C SER A 100 31.54 -5.39 -26.06
N ALA A 101 31.70 -4.31 -25.28
CA ALA A 101 32.86 -3.40 -25.41
C ALA A 101 34.18 -4.08 -24.99
N GLY A 102 34.15 -4.99 -24.00
CA GLY A 102 35.31 -5.80 -23.64
C GLY A 102 35.71 -6.81 -24.72
N ARG A 103 34.76 -7.27 -25.55
CA ARG A 103 35.01 -8.25 -26.61
C ARG A 103 35.66 -7.64 -27.87
N GLU A 104 35.47 -6.34 -28.11
CA GLU A 104 36.15 -5.63 -29.22
C GLU A 104 37.64 -5.36 -28.93
N LEU A 105 38.04 -5.28 -27.66
CA LEU A 105 39.44 -5.07 -27.27
C LEU A 105 40.29 -6.34 -27.43
N ASP A 106 39.71 -7.54 -27.31
CA ASP A 106 40.44 -8.80 -27.54
C ASP A 106 40.55 -9.16 -29.04
N ALA A 107 39.63 -8.69 -29.89
CA ALA A 107 39.66 -8.98 -31.32
C ALA A 107 40.76 -8.25 -32.09
N THR A 108 41.35 -7.18 -31.51
CA THR A 108 42.42 -6.39 -32.14
C THR A 108 43.83 -6.82 -31.74
N SER A 109 44.00 -7.73 -30.77
CA SER A 109 45.32 -8.19 -30.30
C SER A 109 45.88 -9.42 -31.04
N GLY A 110 45.14 -10.05 -31.95
CA GLY A 110 45.54 -11.30 -32.61
C GLY A 110 46.23 -11.17 -33.98
N ALA A 111 46.37 -9.95 -34.54
CA ALA A 111 46.77 -9.75 -35.94
C ALA A 111 48.23 -9.30 -36.13
N LYS A 112 49.19 -9.80 -35.35
CA LYS A 112 50.64 -9.62 -35.62
C LYS A 112 51.49 -10.77 -35.05
N ALA A 113 51.70 -11.81 -35.86
CA ALA A 113 52.88 -12.69 -35.91
C ALA A 113 52.64 -13.60 -37.13
N ARG A 114 53.07 -13.24 -38.35
CA ARG A 114 54.43 -13.40 -38.90
C ARG A 114 55.08 -14.71 -38.52
#